data_AF-A0AAW9IIA8-F1
#
_entry.id   AF-A0AAW9IIA8-F1
#
_cell.length_a   1.000
_cell.length_b   1.000
_cell.length_c   1.000
_cell.angle_alpha   90.00
_cell.angle_beta   90.00
_cell.angle_gamma   90.00
#
_symmetry.space_group_name_H-M   'P 1'
#
loop_
_entity.id
_entity.type
_entity.pdbx_description
1 polymer ?
#
loop_
_entity_poly.entity_id
_entity_poly.type
_entity_poly.pdbx_seq_one_letter_code
_entity_poly.pdbx_strand_id
1 'polypeptide(L)'
;MLSQEQWQDVVDMGIIICEKTGRALGVDANIFASYVATRYPLIYNKENFYNYKDEEGKWVKIEDMKMKTTLRQILHKYYQSLWNRRLEDEYIEALKRIVFFEGDLNSERRYINMLNGMYDLETYTLVEHNRNFYSTIQIPIEYAPDAKCPNFEKFLDESFLGDEESKKSSQEWLG
;
A
#
# COMPACT_ATOMS: atom_id res chain seq x y z
N MET A 1 -18.76 13.08 27.23
CA MET A 1 -19.51 13.64 26.09
C MET A 1 -18.54 13.82 24.95
N LEU A 2 -18.94 13.52 23.71
CA LEU A 2 -18.08 13.66 22.53
C LEU A 2 -17.77 15.15 22.27
N SER A 3 -16.56 15.46 21.84
CA SER A 3 -16.20 16.78 21.32
C SER A 3 -16.91 17.06 19.99
N GLN A 4 -16.92 18.32 19.54
CA GLN A 4 -17.49 18.69 18.23
C GLN A 4 -16.81 17.94 17.07
N GLU A 5 -15.49 17.77 17.15
CA GLU A 5 -14.71 17.00 16.16
C GLU A 5 -15.08 15.50 16.17
N GLN A 6 -15.24 14.92 17.37
CA GLN A 6 -15.69 13.53 17.50
C GLN A 6 -17.11 13.34 16.96
N TRP A 7 -17.98 14.34 17.12
CA TRP A 7 -19.32 14.32 16.54
C TRP A 7 -19.29 14.36 15.01
N GLN A 8 -18.42 15.19 14.43
CA GLN A 8 -18.27 15.23 12.98
C GLN A 8 -17.76 13.89 12.44
N ASP A 9 -16.77 13.27 13.10
CA ASP A 9 -16.24 11.97 12.67
C ASP A 9 -17.31 10.86 12.75
N VAL A 10 -18.20 10.90 13.75
CA VAL A 10 -19.35 9.99 13.87
C VAL A 10 -20.33 10.16 12.70
N VAL A 11 -20.61 11.40 12.30
CA VAL A 11 -21.47 11.71 11.15
C VAL A 11 -20.81 11.26 9.84
N ASP A 12 -19.52 11.57 9.66
CA ASP A 12 -18.75 11.16 8.48
C ASP A 12 -18.69 9.64 8.35
N MET A 13 -18.67 8.90 9.47
CA MET A 13 -18.70 7.44 9.51
C MET A 13 -20.07 6.86 9.08
N GLY A 14 -21.10 7.70 8.96
CA GLY A 14 -22.45 7.28 8.58
C GLY A 14 -23.25 6.67 9.73
N ILE A 15 -22.90 6.98 10.99
CA ILE A 15 -23.63 6.49 12.15
C ILE A 15 -24.97 7.24 12.27
N ILE A 16 -26.06 6.47 12.32
CA ILE A 16 -27.42 6.98 12.43
C ILE A 16 -27.77 7.13 13.91
N ILE A 17 -28.16 8.33 14.34
CA ILE A 17 -28.40 8.65 15.75
C ILE A 17 -29.85 9.06 15.96
N CYS A 18 -30.45 8.54 17.03
CA CYS A 18 -31.74 9.00 17.49
C CYS A 18 -31.60 10.38 18.16
N GLU A 19 -32.13 11.43 17.52
CA GLU A 19 -32.11 12.81 18.05
C GLU A 19 -32.70 12.93 19.47
N LYS A 20 -33.70 12.10 19.79
CA LYS A 20 -34.40 12.14 21.10
C LYS A 20 -33.62 11.47 22.23
N THR A 21 -32.80 10.47 21.93
CA THR A 21 -32.17 9.62 22.96
C THR A 21 -30.64 9.62 22.89
N GLY A 22 -30.05 10.18 21.83
CA GLY A 22 -28.60 10.16 21.57
C GLY A 22 -28.04 8.76 21.27
N ARG A 23 -28.91 7.76 21.11
CA ARG A 23 -28.49 6.37 20.86
C ARG A 23 -28.19 6.15 19.38
N ALA A 24 -27.12 5.42 19.09
CA ALA A 24 -26.84 4.94 17.75
C ALA A 24 -27.84 3.83 17.37
N LEU A 25 -28.52 4.02 16.24
CA LEU A 25 -29.55 3.13 15.71
C LEU A 25 -29.02 2.17 14.65
N GLY A 26 -27.94 2.55 13.97
CA GLY A 26 -27.34 1.78 12.88
C GLY A 26 -26.25 2.57 12.19
N VAL A 27 -25.77 2.04 11.06
CA VAL A 27 -24.77 2.66 10.21
C VAL A 27 -25.18 2.49 8.76
N ASP A 28 -25.04 3.53 7.96
CA ASP A 28 -25.15 3.41 6.50
C ASP A 28 -23.87 2.76 5.95
N ALA A 29 -24.02 1.57 5.37
CA ALA A 29 -22.91 0.78 4.85
C ALA A 29 -22.11 1.49 3.74
N ASN A 30 -22.76 2.28 2.89
CA ASN A 30 -22.09 2.99 1.79
C ASN A 30 -21.32 4.20 2.31
N ILE A 31 -21.89 4.93 3.26
CA ILE A 31 -21.19 6.05 3.91
C ILE A 31 -19.99 5.53 4.69
N PHE A 32 -20.15 4.45 5.47
CA PHE A 32 -19.04 3.83 6.18
C PHE A 32 -17.94 3.34 5.24
N ALA A 33 -18.30 2.68 4.13
CA ALA A 33 -17.33 2.25 3.14
C ALA A 33 -16.60 3.44 2.49
N SER A 34 -17.29 4.54 2.18
CA SER A 34 -16.70 5.76 1.64
C SER A 34 -15.78 6.46 2.63
N TYR A 35 -16.18 6.49 3.91
CA TYR A 35 -15.38 6.99 5.02
C TYR A 35 -14.04 6.27 5.11
N VAL A 36 -14.07 4.93 5.02
CA VAL A 36 -12.86 4.09 5.02
C VAL A 36 -12.02 4.34 3.76
N ALA A 37 -12.62 4.30 2.58
CA ALA A 37 -11.90 4.48 1.31
C ALA A 37 -11.19 5.84 1.19
N THR A 38 -11.74 6.89 1.79
CA THR A 38 -11.15 8.24 1.78
C THR A 38 -9.97 8.37 2.74
N ARG A 39 -9.95 7.59 3.84
CA ARG A 39 -8.96 7.69 4.90
C ARG A 39 -7.80 6.70 4.77
N TYR A 40 -7.99 5.61 4.02
CA TYR A 40 -6.99 4.56 3.86
C TYR A 40 -6.71 4.32 2.38
N PRO A 41 -5.43 4.29 1.94
CA PRO A 41 -5.09 3.96 0.57
C PRO A 41 -5.31 2.46 0.36
N LEU A 42 -6.48 2.13 -0.18
CA LEU A 42 -6.96 0.77 -0.39
C LEU A 42 -7.29 0.55 -1.86
N ILE A 43 -7.04 -0.67 -2.33
CA ILE A 43 -7.57 -1.17 -3.60
C ILE A 43 -8.11 -2.59 -3.41
N TYR A 44 -9.06 -2.97 -4.26
CA TYR A 44 -9.56 -4.33 -4.39
C TYR A 44 -9.25 -4.83 -5.80
N ASN A 45 -8.42 -5.87 -5.91
CA ASN A 45 -7.98 -6.45 -7.17
C ASN A 45 -7.91 -7.98 -7.05
N LYS A 46 -8.39 -8.70 -8.07
CA LYS A 46 -8.35 -10.18 -8.15
C LYS A 46 -8.70 -10.85 -6.82
N GLU A 47 -9.87 -10.53 -6.30
CA GLU A 47 -10.45 -11.06 -5.05
C GLU A 47 -9.80 -10.62 -3.73
N ASN A 48 -8.75 -9.79 -3.76
CA ASN A 48 -8.00 -9.44 -2.57
C ASN A 48 -7.98 -7.92 -2.32
N PHE A 49 -8.00 -7.53 -1.05
CA PHE A 49 -7.71 -6.17 -0.65
C PHE A 49 -6.20 -5.95 -0.54
N TYR A 50 -5.76 -4.76 -0.93
CA TYR A 50 -4.40 -4.28 -0.74
C TYR A 50 -4.42 -2.92 -0.06
N ASN A 51 -3.47 -2.69 0.83
CA ASN A 51 -3.22 -1.39 1.44
C ASN A 51 -1.84 -0.89 1.00
N TYR A 52 -1.76 0.36 0.57
CA TYR A 52 -0.48 1.00 0.33
C TYR A 52 0.18 1.33 1.67
N LYS A 53 1.44 0.95 1.82
CA LYS A 53 2.28 1.28 2.98
C LYS A 53 3.20 2.43 2.59
N ASP A 54 2.85 3.65 2.99
CA ASP A 54 3.65 4.84 2.66
C ASP A 54 5.10 4.73 3.13
N GLU A 55 5.32 4.17 4.33
CA GLU A 55 6.66 3.94 4.90
C GLU A 55 7.48 2.90 4.11
N GLU A 56 6.82 1.95 3.44
CA GLU A 56 7.49 0.90 2.65
C GLU A 56 7.45 1.17 1.14
N GLY A 57 6.68 2.15 0.67
CA GLY A 57 6.57 2.45 -0.77
C GLY A 57 5.91 1.38 -1.64
N LYS A 58 5.09 0.48 -1.07
CA LYS A 58 4.47 -0.63 -1.83
C LYS A 58 3.05 -1.00 -1.38
N TRP A 59 2.34 -1.70 -2.26
CA TRP A 59 1.04 -2.30 -1.97
C TRP A 59 1.19 -3.66 -1.29
N VAL A 60 0.55 -3.83 -0.13
CA VAL A 60 0.60 -5.07 0.66
C VAL A 60 -0.78 -5.69 0.71
N LYS A 61 -0.86 -6.98 0.37
CA LYS A 61 -2.09 -7.77 0.48
C LYS A 61 -2.56 -7.80 1.94
N ILE A 62 -3.85 -7.57 2.13
CA ILE A 62 -4.52 -7.67 3.43
C ILE A 62 -5.20 -9.02 3.53
N GLU A 63 -4.97 -9.74 4.61
CA GLU A 63 -5.73 -10.95 4.92
C GLU A 63 -7.19 -10.59 5.28
N ASP A 64 -8.15 -11.37 4.78
CA ASP A 64 -9.59 -11.12 4.97
C ASP A 64 -9.98 -10.92 6.44
N MET A 65 -9.50 -11.76 7.35
CA MET A 65 -9.83 -11.64 8.78
C MET A 65 -9.22 -10.38 9.41
N LYS A 66 -8.01 -9.99 8.97
CA LYS A 66 -7.38 -8.73 9.37
C LYS A 66 -8.19 -7.53 8.87
N MET A 67 -8.69 -7.58 7.64
CA MET A 67 -9.56 -6.55 7.07
C MET A 67 -10.84 -6.40 7.89
N LYS A 68 -11.57 -7.49 8.13
CA LYS A 68 -12.79 -7.52 8.93
C LYS A 68 -12.58 -6.99 10.35
N THR A 69 -11.52 -7.44 11.01
CA THR A 69 -11.16 -7.01 12.37
C THR A 69 -10.86 -5.50 12.40
N THR A 70 -10.13 -4.99 11.41
CA THR A 70 -9.80 -3.56 11.31
C THR A 70 -11.04 -2.71 11.10
N LEU A 71 -11.92 -3.08 10.16
CA LEU A 71 -13.18 -2.37 9.90
C LEU A 71 -14.09 -2.37 11.14
N ARG A 72 -14.17 -3.50 11.84
CA ARG A 72 -14.91 -3.59 13.10
C ARG A 72 -14.34 -2.67 14.18
N GLN A 73 -13.01 -2.57 14.31
CA GLN A 73 -12.38 -1.66 15.26
C GLN A 73 -12.68 -0.18 14.93
N ILE A 74 -12.66 0.19 13.65
CA ILE A 74 -13.04 1.54 13.20
C ILE A 74 -14.48 1.84 13.62
N LEU A 75 -15.41 0.93 13.33
CA LEU A 75 -16.83 1.07 13.72
C LEU A 75 -17.02 1.17 15.24
N HIS A 76 -16.26 0.38 16.01
CA HIS A 76 -16.33 0.34 17.47
C HIS A 76 -15.71 1.55 18.17
N LYS A 77 -15.03 2.46 17.44
CA LYS A 77 -14.38 3.65 18.00
C LYS A 77 -15.32 4.46 18.91
N TYR A 78 -16.60 4.57 18.53
CA TYR A 78 -17.60 5.33 19.28
C TYR A 78 -18.71 4.45 19.87
N TYR A 79 -19.15 3.40 19.16
CA TYR A 79 -20.27 2.56 19.58
C TYR A 79 -19.99 1.08 19.34
N GLN A 80 -19.83 0.31 20.42
CA GLN A 80 -19.45 -1.11 20.37
C GLN A 80 -20.58 -2.06 19.94
N SER A 81 -21.84 -1.60 19.98
CA SER A 81 -23.02 -2.43 19.74
C SER A 81 -23.55 -2.36 18.30
N LEU A 82 -22.96 -1.53 17.43
CA LEU A 82 -23.46 -1.34 16.06
C LEU A 82 -23.12 -2.50 15.14
N TRP A 83 -22.01 -3.19 15.40
CA TRP A 83 -21.54 -4.27 14.55
C TRP A 83 -22.49 -5.47 14.60
N ASN A 84 -22.77 -6.02 13.42
CA ASN A 84 -23.38 -7.33 13.24
C ASN A 84 -22.92 -7.90 11.88
N ARG A 85 -23.06 -9.21 11.68
CA ARG A 85 -22.58 -9.90 10.47
C ARG A 85 -23.18 -9.33 9.18
N ARG A 86 -24.48 -9.04 9.17
CA ARG A 86 -25.15 -8.51 7.98
C ARG A 86 -24.58 -7.15 7.58
N LEU A 87 -24.42 -6.26 8.55
CA LEU A 87 -23.81 -4.94 8.32
C LEU A 87 -22.37 -5.08 7.81
N GLU A 88 -21.59 -6.02 8.37
CA GLU A 88 -20.23 -6.30 7.90
C GLU A 88 -20.18 -6.74 6.43
N ASP A 89 -21.05 -7.65 6.04
CA ASP A 89 -21.14 -8.08 4.65
C ASP A 89 -21.54 -6.90 3.73
N GLU A 90 -22.50 -6.07 4.15
CA GLU A 90 -22.96 -4.90 3.39
C GLU A 90 -21.84 -3.86 3.16
N TYR A 91 -21.11 -3.45 4.21
CA TYR A 91 -20.06 -2.43 4.02
C TYR A 91 -18.79 -2.97 3.34
N ILE A 92 -18.49 -4.27 3.48
CA ILE A 92 -17.36 -4.88 2.75
C ILE A 92 -17.67 -4.89 1.26
N GLU A 93 -18.88 -5.28 0.89
CA GLU A 93 -19.32 -5.29 -0.49
C GLU A 93 -19.38 -3.89 -1.11
N ALA A 94 -19.86 -2.90 -0.36
CA ALA A 94 -19.78 -1.49 -0.77
C ALA A 94 -18.32 -1.05 -0.95
N LEU A 95 -17.44 -1.38 0.00
CA LEU A 95 -16.02 -1.01 -0.05
C LEU A 95 -15.31 -1.62 -1.26
N LYS A 96 -15.53 -2.91 -1.56
CA LYS A 96 -14.98 -3.57 -2.77
C LYS A 96 -15.31 -2.80 -4.05
N ARG A 97 -16.53 -2.27 -4.16
CA ARG A 97 -16.98 -1.51 -5.33
C ARG A 97 -16.32 -0.13 -5.40
N ILE A 98 -16.18 0.54 -4.26
CA ILE A 98 -15.57 1.88 -4.17
C ILE A 98 -14.07 1.83 -4.51
N VAL A 99 -13.36 0.84 -3.99
CA VAL A 99 -11.90 0.71 -4.15
C VAL A 99 -11.49 -0.26 -5.26
N PHE A 100 -12.40 -0.62 -6.15
CA PHE A 100 -12.11 -1.57 -7.23
C PHE A 100 -11.00 -1.03 -8.15
N PHE A 101 -10.00 -1.87 -8.39
CA PHE A 101 -8.93 -1.60 -9.35
C PHE A 101 -8.92 -2.68 -10.42
N GLU A 102 -9.22 -2.28 -11.66
CA GLU A 102 -9.30 -3.19 -12.82
C GLU A 102 -7.92 -3.58 -13.38
N GLY A 103 -6.91 -2.74 -13.16
CA GLY A 103 -5.57 -2.93 -13.75
C GLY A 103 -4.78 -4.09 -13.15
N ASP A 104 -3.64 -4.39 -13.78
CA ASP A 104 -2.69 -5.38 -13.30
C ASP A 104 -1.68 -4.76 -12.34
N LEU A 105 -1.49 -5.42 -11.19
CA LEU A 105 -0.42 -5.10 -10.24
C LEU A 105 0.95 -5.43 -10.84
N ASN A 106 1.95 -4.60 -10.58
CA ASN A 106 3.31 -4.72 -11.13
C ASN A 106 3.37 -4.72 -12.67
N SER A 107 2.45 -4.00 -13.32
CA SER A 107 2.44 -3.83 -14.78
C SER A 107 3.47 -2.80 -15.26
N GLU A 108 3.83 -1.84 -14.42
CA GLU A 108 4.84 -0.84 -14.72
C GLU A 108 6.25 -1.48 -14.75
N ARG A 109 6.91 -1.41 -15.91
CA ARG A 109 8.21 -2.05 -16.16
C ARG A 109 9.37 -1.06 -16.15
N ARG A 110 9.09 0.24 -16.30
CA ARG A 110 10.11 1.28 -16.31
C ARG A 110 10.75 1.48 -14.93
N TYR A 111 9.99 1.21 -13.87
CA TYR A 111 10.44 1.48 -12.50
C TYR A 111 10.74 0.20 -11.73
N ILE A 112 11.88 0.19 -11.04
CA ILE A 112 12.23 -0.82 -10.05
C ILE A 112 11.97 -0.25 -8.66
N ASN A 113 11.08 -0.88 -7.90
CA ASN A 113 10.82 -0.50 -6.52
C ASN A 113 11.93 -1.00 -5.58
N MET A 114 12.66 -0.09 -4.95
CA MET A 114 13.76 -0.32 -4.00
C MET A 114 13.39 0.18 -2.59
N LEU A 115 14.25 0.05 -1.58
CA LEU A 115 13.90 0.48 -0.22
C LEU A 115 13.80 2.01 -0.06
N ASN A 116 14.55 2.76 -0.86
CA ASN A 116 14.67 4.22 -0.76
C ASN A 116 14.02 4.98 -1.93
N GLY A 117 13.26 4.31 -2.80
CA GLY A 117 12.57 4.93 -3.92
C GLY A 117 12.27 3.98 -5.07
N MET A 118 11.83 4.57 -6.19
CA MET A 118 11.61 3.88 -7.46
C MET A 118 12.74 4.27 -8.40
N TYR A 119 13.55 3.31 -8.84
CA TYR A 119 14.61 3.55 -9.80
C TYR A 119 14.06 3.53 -11.23
N ASP A 120 14.23 4.63 -11.95
CA ASP A 120 13.79 4.79 -13.33
C ASP A 120 14.83 4.19 -14.29
N LEU A 121 14.43 3.19 -15.07
CA LEU A 121 15.31 2.50 -16.03
C LEU A 121 15.59 3.29 -17.31
N GLU A 122 14.85 4.37 -17.58
CA GLU A 122 15.11 5.23 -18.74
C GLU A 122 16.05 6.38 -18.39
N THR A 123 15.85 7.03 -17.25
CA THR A 123 16.65 8.18 -16.83
C THR A 123 17.81 7.80 -15.91
N TYR A 124 17.85 6.56 -15.42
CA TYR A 124 18.83 6.07 -14.45
C TYR A 124 18.90 6.91 -13.18
N THR A 125 17.73 7.34 -12.69
CA THR A 125 17.59 8.17 -11.50
C THR A 125 16.61 7.56 -10.50
N LEU A 126 16.87 7.76 -9.22
CA LEU A 126 15.93 7.43 -8.16
C LEU A 126 14.87 8.52 -8.03
N VAL A 127 13.60 8.13 -8.04
CA VAL A 127 12.44 9.00 -7.76
C VAL A 127 11.68 8.52 -6.53
N GLU A 128 10.82 9.37 -5.98
CA GLU A 128 9.98 9.02 -4.84
C GLU A 128 9.04 7.84 -5.15
N HIS A 129 8.66 7.09 -4.10
CA HIS A 129 7.65 6.05 -4.22
C HIS A 129 6.31 6.60 -4.71
N ASN A 130 5.70 5.87 -5.63
CA ASN A 130 4.43 6.28 -6.22
C ASN A 130 3.43 5.12 -6.22
N ARG A 131 2.35 5.31 -5.45
CA ARG A 131 1.25 4.34 -5.34
C ARG A 131 0.56 4.05 -6.68
N ASN A 132 0.61 4.98 -7.63
CA ASN A 132 -0.03 4.84 -8.94
C ASN A 132 0.72 3.86 -9.87
N PHE A 133 1.91 3.39 -9.47
CA PHE A 133 2.60 2.30 -10.18
C PHE A 133 2.15 0.91 -9.73
N TYR A 134 1.29 0.82 -8.71
CA TYR A 134 0.68 -0.44 -8.25
C TYR A 134 1.69 -1.58 -8.00
N SER A 135 2.88 -1.23 -7.50
CA SER A 135 3.95 -2.19 -7.18
C SER A 135 3.66 -2.90 -5.86
N THR A 136 3.59 -4.22 -5.88
CA THR A 136 3.57 -5.09 -4.69
C THR A 136 4.94 -5.72 -4.42
N ILE A 137 5.82 -5.70 -5.42
CA ILE A 137 7.19 -6.22 -5.32
C ILE A 137 8.11 -5.06 -4.99
N GLN A 138 9.05 -5.30 -4.08
CA GLN A 138 10.09 -4.36 -3.70
C GLN A 138 11.39 -5.14 -3.47
N ILE A 139 12.48 -4.65 -4.06
CA ILE A 139 13.81 -5.20 -3.85
C ILE A 139 14.33 -4.69 -2.50
N PRO A 140 14.81 -5.56 -1.60
CA PRO A 140 15.24 -5.19 -0.25
C PRO A 140 16.67 -4.60 -0.26
N ILE A 141 16.91 -3.62 -1.15
CA ILE A 141 18.19 -2.95 -1.34
C ILE A 141 17.92 -1.45 -1.52
N GLU A 142 18.79 -0.61 -0.99
CA GLU A 142 18.78 0.83 -1.24
C GLU A 142 19.64 1.16 -2.47
N TYR A 143 19.14 2.02 -3.35
CA TYR A 143 19.94 2.55 -4.44
C TYR A 143 21.04 3.47 -3.89
N ALA A 144 22.29 3.13 -4.18
CA ALA A 144 23.47 3.92 -3.83
C ALA A 144 24.34 4.09 -5.09
N PRO A 145 24.34 5.28 -5.74
CA PRO A 145 25.04 5.49 -7.02
C PRO A 145 26.57 5.41 -6.89
N ASP A 146 27.10 5.59 -5.69
CA ASP A 146 28.52 5.54 -5.35
C ASP A 146 28.94 4.21 -4.69
N ALA A 147 28.04 3.22 -4.65
CA ALA A 147 28.32 1.91 -4.07
C ALA A 147 29.54 1.25 -4.73
N LYS A 148 30.42 0.71 -3.90
CA LYS A 148 31.60 -0.05 -4.33
C LYS A 148 31.30 -1.54 -4.27
N CYS A 149 31.92 -2.31 -5.17
CA CYS A 149 31.73 -3.75 -5.26
C CYS A 149 33.07 -4.49 -5.06
N PRO A 150 33.68 -4.40 -3.86
CA PRO A 150 35.07 -4.87 -3.64
C PRO A 150 35.27 -6.36 -3.92
N ASN A 151 34.27 -7.20 -3.67
CA ASN A 151 34.35 -8.63 -3.99
C ASN A 151 34.31 -8.89 -5.50
N PHE A 152 33.55 -8.08 -6.25
CA PHE A 152 33.48 -8.18 -7.70
C PHE A 152 34.75 -7.64 -8.35
N GLU A 153 35.24 -6.49 -7.89
CA GLU A 153 36.54 -5.94 -8.29
C GLU A 153 37.67 -6.96 -8.06
N LYS A 154 37.71 -7.57 -6.87
CA LYS A 154 38.67 -8.63 -6.56
C LYS A 154 38.52 -9.87 -7.47
N PHE A 155 37.30 -10.30 -7.77
CA PHE A 155 37.05 -11.43 -8.67
C PHE A 155 37.58 -11.15 -10.09
N LEU A 156 37.38 -9.93 -10.59
CA LEU A 156 37.92 -9.50 -11.88
C LEU A 156 39.46 -9.45 -11.85
N ASP A 157 40.05 -8.94 -10.78
CA ASP A 157 41.51 -8.92 -10.59
C ASP A 157 42.12 -10.31 -10.64
N GLU A 158 41.53 -11.27 -9.91
CA GLU A 158 42.00 -12.65 -9.85
C GLU A 158 41.77 -13.40 -11.17
N SER A 159 40.64 -13.17 -11.85
CA SER A 159 40.28 -13.88 -13.08
C SER A 159 41.10 -13.43 -14.30
N PHE A 160 41.40 -12.13 -14.37
CA PHE A 160 42.14 -11.55 -15.49
C PHE A 160 43.61 -11.28 -15.16
N LEU A 161 44.11 -11.79 -14.03
CA LEU A 161 45.51 -11.66 -13.58
C LEU A 161 46.01 -10.20 -13.59
N GLY A 162 45.13 -9.26 -13.26
CA GLY A 162 45.45 -7.84 -13.28
C GLY A 162 45.37 -7.14 -14.66
N ASP A 163 44.97 -7.82 -15.73
CA ASP A 163 44.84 -7.20 -17.07
C ASP A 163 43.62 -6.28 -17.17
N GLU A 164 43.86 -4.96 -17.11
CA GLU A 164 42.82 -3.93 -17.13
C GLU A 164 41.99 -3.92 -18.43
N GLU A 165 42.59 -4.27 -19.58
CA GLU A 165 41.87 -4.28 -20.86
C GLU A 165 40.82 -5.40 -20.89
N SER A 166 41.19 -6.61 -20.47
CA SER A 166 40.24 -7.73 -20.35
C SER A 166 39.17 -7.50 -19.29
N LYS A 167 39.52 -6.91 -18.14
CA LYS A 167 38.53 -6.54 -17.10
C LYS A 167 37.51 -5.55 -17.64
N LYS A 168 37.95 -4.51 -18.33
CA LYS A 168 37.07 -3.47 -18.86
C LYS A 168 36.17 -4.03 -19.97
N SER A 169 36.75 -4.78 -20.91
CA SER A 169 36.01 -5.43 -22.00
C SER A 169 34.94 -6.39 -21.46
N SER A 170 35.26 -7.14 -20.40
CA SER A 170 34.31 -8.07 -19.77
C SER A 170 33.19 -7.36 -19.01
N GLN A 171 33.49 -6.25 -18.34
CA GLN A 171 32.47 -5.40 -17.70
C GLN A 171 31.54 -4.78 -18.74
N GLU A 172 32.09 -4.21 -19.82
CA GLU A 172 31.30 -3.67 -20.94
C GLU A 172 30.40 -4.74 -21.59
N TRP A 173 30.88 -6.00 -21.67
CA TRP A 173 30.10 -7.11 -22.22
C TRP A 173 28.95 -7.55 -21.30
N LEU A 174 29.12 -7.45 -19.98
CA LEU A 174 28.10 -7.81 -18.99
C LEU A 174 27.09 -6.68 -18.73
N GLY A 175 27.42 -5.43 -19.08
CA GLY A 175 26.57 -4.24 -18.94
C GLY A 175 27.10 -3.22 -17.95
#